data_AF-A0ABD2LRB6-F1
#
_entry.id   AF-A0ABD2LRB6-F1
#
_cell.length_a   1.000
_cell.length_b   1.000
_cell.length_c   1.000
_cell.angle_alpha   90.00
_cell.angle_beta   90.00
_cell.angle_gamma   90.00
#
_symmetry.space_group_name_H-M   'P 1'
#
loop_
_entity.id
_entity.type
_entity.pdbx_description
1 polymer ?
#
loop_
_entity_poly.entity_id
_entity_poly.type
_entity_poly.pdbx_seq_one_letter_code
_entity_poly.pdbx_strand_id
1 'polypeptide(L)'
;MRWLALIESAHSQVEDELCWAKVDMQRLRHTPKFMPMVNDDGIPHSLKPFVWPRLCSAAEKRKKSPCDYAKIVRKCTKDSVPAGSMSKLKSEFYTHKFENLDIIN
;
A
#
# COMPACT_ATOMS: atom_id res chain seq x y z
N MET A 1 8.99 12.12 -18.52
CA MET A 1 8.99 12.56 -17.11
C MET A 1 7.61 12.96 -16.57
N ARG A 2 6.48 12.47 -17.11
CA ARG A 2 5.13 12.94 -16.71
C ARG A 2 4.75 12.61 -15.26
N TRP A 3 5.19 11.44 -14.77
CA TRP A 3 4.94 11.00 -13.39
C TRP A 3 5.59 11.87 -12.32
N LEU A 4 6.85 12.24 -12.52
CA LEU A 4 7.56 13.13 -11.59
C LEU A 4 6.91 14.52 -11.56
N ALA A 5 6.57 15.06 -12.74
CA ALA A 5 5.87 16.34 -12.85
C ALA A 5 4.50 16.32 -12.16
N LEU A 6 3.73 15.23 -12.26
CA LEU A 6 2.47 15.10 -11.52
C LEU A 6 2.71 15.11 -10.01
N ILE A 7 3.67 14.31 -9.54
CA ILE A 7 3.99 14.19 -8.11
C ILE A 7 4.45 15.54 -7.57
N GLU A 8 5.33 16.23 -8.28
CA GLU A 8 5.79 17.58 -7.96
C GLU A 8 4.62 18.59 -7.96
N SER A 9 3.76 18.57 -8.98
CA SER A 9 2.59 19.46 -9.04
C SER A 9 1.59 19.22 -7.91
N ALA A 10 1.45 17.96 -7.47
CA ALA A 10 0.57 17.60 -6.36
C ALA A 10 1.15 18.08 -5.02
N HIS A 11 2.48 18.25 -4.92
CA HIS A 11 3.21 18.63 -3.71
C HIS A 11 3.83 20.03 -3.81
N SER A 12 3.21 20.94 -4.58
CA SER A 12 3.71 22.31 -4.82
C SER A 12 3.90 23.19 -3.58
N GLN A 13 3.39 22.78 -2.42
CA GLN A 13 3.52 23.49 -1.14
C GLN A 13 4.72 23.01 -0.29
N VAL A 14 5.48 22.02 -0.76
CA VAL A 14 6.68 21.55 -0.07
C VAL A 14 7.86 22.39 -0.59
N GLU A 15 8.31 23.36 0.20
CA GLU A 15 9.44 24.26 -0.14
C GLU A 15 10.81 23.54 -0.09
N ASP A 16 10.87 22.36 0.49
CA ASP A 16 12.09 21.55 0.68
C ASP A 16 12.17 20.40 -0.36
N GLU A 17 13.34 19.77 -0.50
CA GLU A 17 13.53 18.66 -1.43
C GLU A 17 12.49 17.53 -1.19
N LEU A 18 11.78 17.18 -2.27
CA LEU A 18 10.69 16.20 -2.22
C LEU A 18 11.24 14.77 -2.13
N CYS A 19 11.38 14.28 -0.91
CA CYS A 19 11.71 12.87 -0.64
C CYS A 19 10.46 11.98 -0.65
N TRP A 20 10.60 10.71 -1.05
CA TRP A 20 9.52 9.70 -1.03
C TRP A 20 8.88 9.46 0.35
N ALA A 21 9.54 9.86 1.43
CA ALA A 21 8.99 9.81 2.78
C ALA A 21 7.92 10.90 3.02
N LYS A 22 8.02 12.03 2.32
CA LYS A 22 7.12 13.20 2.44
C LYS A 22 5.98 13.19 1.41
N VAL A 23 6.00 12.25 0.46
CA VAL A 23 4.96 12.13 -0.58
C VAL A 23 3.67 11.60 0.05
N ASP A 24 2.64 12.44 0.02
CA ASP A 24 1.29 12.11 0.43
C ASP A 24 0.49 11.54 -0.74
N MET A 25 0.15 10.25 -0.63
CA MET A 25 -0.63 9.57 -1.65
C MET A 25 -2.10 9.94 -1.66
N GLN A 26 -2.66 10.44 -0.54
CA GLN A 26 -4.05 10.90 -0.52
C GLN A 26 -4.17 12.13 -1.41
N ARG A 27 -3.29 13.10 -1.21
CA ARG A 27 -3.21 14.31 -2.03
C ARG A 27 -2.97 14.00 -3.51
N LEU A 28 -2.10 13.03 -3.81
CA LEU A 28 -1.87 12.58 -5.18
C LEU A 28 -3.11 11.94 -5.81
N ARG A 29 -3.89 11.14 -5.06
CA ARG A 29 -5.13 10.51 -5.54
C ARG A 29 -6.25 11.50 -5.84
N HIS A 30 -6.34 12.58 -5.07
CA HIS A 30 -7.31 13.66 -5.32
C HIS A 30 -6.93 14.54 -6.51
N THR A 31 -5.74 14.39 -7.07
CA THR A 31 -5.32 15.14 -8.25
C THR A 31 -6.06 14.60 -9.49
N PRO A 32 -6.79 15.45 -10.26
CA PRO A 32 -7.65 14.99 -11.34
C PRO A 32 -6.91 14.29 -12.49
N LYS A 33 -5.60 14.56 -12.63
CA LYS A 33 -4.73 13.94 -13.64
C LYS A 33 -4.16 12.58 -13.21
N PHE A 34 -4.34 12.17 -11.95
CA PHE A 34 -3.76 10.94 -11.43
C PHE A 34 -4.39 9.68 -12.02
N MET A 35 -5.71 9.53 -11.94
CA MET A 35 -6.41 8.35 -12.46
C MET A 35 -6.25 8.16 -13.98
N PRO A 36 -6.40 9.20 -14.83
CA PRO A 36 -6.14 9.07 -16.26
C PRO A 36 -4.71 8.61 -16.55
N MET A 37 -3.71 9.17 -15.84
CA MET A 37 -2.32 8.81 -16.06
C MET A 37 -1.98 7.39 -15.58
N VAL A 38 -2.64 6.90 -14.53
CA VAL A 38 -2.53 5.48 -14.12
C VAL A 38 -3.12 4.55 -15.17
N ASN A 39 -4.27 4.91 -15.75
CA ASN A 39 -5.00 4.06 -16.68
C ASN A 39 -4.38 4.05 -18.09
N ASP A 40 -3.97 5.21 -18.60
CA ASP A 40 -3.50 5.35 -19.98
C ASP A 40 -2.00 5.08 -20.11
N ASP A 41 -1.17 5.65 -19.23
CA ASP A 41 0.28 5.54 -19.30
C ASP A 41 0.86 4.44 -18.39
N GLY A 42 0.10 4.02 -17.37
CA GLY A 42 0.58 3.09 -16.36
C GLY A 42 1.69 3.66 -15.47
N ILE A 43 1.98 2.97 -14.37
CA ILE A 43 3.08 3.34 -13.46
C ILE A 43 4.42 2.85 -14.06
N PRO A 44 5.43 3.74 -14.24
CA PRO A 44 6.74 3.36 -14.77
C PRO A 44 7.42 2.32 -13.89
N HIS A 45 8.15 1.39 -14.51
CA HIS A 45 8.81 0.29 -13.79
C HIS A 45 9.72 0.79 -12.66
N SER A 46 10.50 1.84 -12.89
CA SER A 46 11.39 2.44 -11.89
C SER A 46 10.66 3.06 -10.69
N LEU A 47 9.40 3.49 -10.87
CA LEU A 47 8.60 4.11 -9.81
C LEU A 47 7.69 3.13 -9.06
N LYS A 48 7.42 1.95 -9.63
CA LYS A 48 6.63 0.89 -8.99
C LYS A 48 7.04 0.57 -7.55
N PRO A 49 8.32 0.34 -7.20
CA PRO A 49 8.70 -0.02 -5.83
C PRO A 49 8.39 1.10 -4.82
N PHE A 50 8.33 2.35 -5.25
CA PHE A 50 8.05 3.49 -4.39
C PHE A 50 6.55 3.79 -4.29
N VAL A 51 5.85 3.78 -5.42
CA VAL A 51 4.47 4.23 -5.55
C VAL A 51 3.48 3.11 -5.18
N TRP A 52 3.72 1.87 -5.62
CA TRP A 52 2.78 0.75 -5.44
C TRP A 52 2.49 0.42 -3.97
N PRO A 53 3.49 0.32 -3.07
CA PRO A 53 3.22 0.02 -1.67
C PRO A 53 2.39 1.10 -0.98
N ARG A 54 2.53 2.36 -1.43
CA ARG A 54 1.78 3.48 -0.88
C ARG A 54 0.37 3.57 -1.47
N LEU A 55 0.18 3.22 -2.76
CA LEU A 55 -1.14 3.11 -3.39
C LEU A 55 -2.00 1.99 -2.80
N CYS A 56 -1.43 0.82 -2.54
CA CYS A 56 -2.17 -0.32 -2.00
C CYS A 56 -2.47 -0.19 -0.49
N SER A 57 -2.21 0.98 0.10
CA SER A 57 -2.22 1.20 1.56
C SER A 57 -1.42 0.12 2.31
N ALA A 58 -0.41 -0.49 1.67
CA ALA A 58 0.33 -1.60 2.25
C ALA A 58 1.13 -1.14 3.47
N ALA A 59 1.62 0.10 3.44
CA ALA A 59 2.28 0.74 4.59
C ALA A 59 1.32 0.88 5.79
N GLU A 60 0.09 1.33 5.55
CA GLU A 60 -0.92 1.51 6.59
C GLU A 60 -1.45 0.17 7.11
N LYS A 61 -1.65 -0.81 6.22
CA LYS A 61 -2.01 -2.19 6.59
C LYS A 61 -0.90 -2.88 7.41
N ARG A 62 0.38 -2.60 7.12
CA ARG A 62 1.50 -3.07 7.95
C ARG A 62 1.49 -2.45 9.35
N LYS A 63 1.19 -1.16 9.49
CA LYS A 63 1.10 -0.49 10.79
C LYS A 63 -0.10 -0.94 11.62
N LYS A 64 -1.26 -1.16 10.96
CA LYS A 64 -2.50 -1.61 11.61
C LYS A 64 -2.50 -3.10 11.96
N SER A 65 -1.62 -3.89 11.32
CA SER A 65 -1.55 -5.33 11.57
C SER A 65 -1.08 -5.62 13.01
N PRO A 66 -1.87 -6.32 13.84
CA PRO A 66 -1.46 -6.71 15.20
C PRO A 66 -0.36 -7.78 15.20
N CYS A 67 -0.10 -8.39 14.05
CA CYS A 67 0.85 -9.49 13.90
C CYS A 67 1.95 -9.12 12.90
N ASP A 68 3.19 -9.39 13.31
CA ASP A 68 4.36 -9.27 12.44
C ASP A 68 4.55 -10.58 11.64
N TYR A 69 4.83 -10.45 10.35
CA TYR A 69 5.04 -11.57 9.44
C TYR A 69 6.15 -12.50 9.95
N ALA A 70 7.24 -11.94 10.50
CA ALA A 70 8.33 -12.72 11.08
C ALA A 70 7.87 -13.62 12.24
N LYS A 71 6.91 -13.15 13.06
CA LYS A 71 6.31 -13.95 14.15
C LYS A 71 5.41 -15.06 13.61
N ILE A 72 4.65 -14.79 12.54
CA ILE A 72 3.80 -15.79 11.88
C ILE A 72 4.67 -16.90 11.29
N VAL A 73 5.69 -16.54 10.52
CA VAL A 73 6.62 -17.51 9.91
C VAL A 73 7.27 -18.37 11.00
N ARG A 74 7.78 -17.75 12.07
CA ARG A 74 8.41 -18.49 13.17
C ARG A 74 7.45 -19.44 13.89
N LYS A 75 6.17 -19.08 14.05
CA LYS A 75 5.13 -19.98 14.57
C LYS A 75 4.88 -21.15 13.62
N CYS A 76 4.74 -20.87 12.33
CA CYS A 76 4.53 -21.90 11.30
C CYS A 76 5.71 -22.87 11.15
N THR A 77 6.95 -22.43 11.41
CA THR A 77 8.13 -23.30 11.34
C THR A 77 8.34 -24.15 12.60
N LYS A 78 7.87 -23.68 13.77
CA LYS A 78 8.04 -24.38 15.05
C LYS A 78 6.93 -25.37 15.35
N ASP A 79 5.70 -25.05 14.96
CA ASP A 79 4.57 -25.94 15.16
C ASP A 79 4.32 -26.69 13.86
N SER A 80 4.26 -28.02 13.87
CA SER A 80 3.58 -28.76 12.80
C SER A 80 2.10 -28.39 12.90
N VAL A 81 1.72 -27.24 12.33
CA VAL A 81 0.42 -26.63 12.55
C VAL A 81 -0.65 -27.63 12.13
N PRO A 82 -1.50 -28.14 13.05
CA PRO A 82 -2.62 -28.98 12.66
C PRO A 82 -3.52 -28.17 11.72
N ALA A 83 -4.02 -28.79 10.65
CA ALA A 83 -4.71 -28.10 9.55
C ALA A 83 -5.85 -27.15 9.99
N GLY A 84 -6.45 -27.37 11.17
CA GLY A 84 -7.50 -26.52 11.75
C GLY A 84 -7.06 -25.18 12.34
N SER A 85 -5.77 -24.97 12.67
CA SER A 85 -5.29 -23.66 13.17
C SER A 85 -4.98 -22.70 12.01
N MET A 86 -4.69 -23.27 10.83
CA MET A 86 -4.36 -22.52 9.62
C MET A 86 -5.58 -21.83 9.00
N SER A 87 -6.78 -22.43 9.15
CA SER A 87 -8.05 -21.81 8.75
C SER A 87 -8.42 -20.61 9.62
N LYS A 88 -8.08 -20.61 10.91
CA LYS A 88 -8.30 -19.47 11.83
C LYS A 88 -7.36 -18.29 11.54
N LEU A 89 -6.09 -18.58 11.25
CA LEU A 89 -5.13 -17.55 10.81
C LEU A 89 -5.45 -17.02 9.41
N LYS A 90 -5.93 -17.87 8.49
CA LYS A 90 -6.44 -17.43 7.19
C LYS A 90 -7.67 -16.55 7.37
N SER A 91 -8.65 -16.95 8.18
CA SER A 91 -9.86 -16.12 8.38
C SER A 91 -9.51 -14.75 8.95
N GLU A 92 -8.62 -14.66 9.95
CA GLU A 92 -8.14 -13.37 10.51
C GLU A 92 -7.36 -12.51 9.50
N PHE A 93 -6.60 -13.13 8.59
CA PHE A 93 -5.87 -12.42 7.55
C PHE A 93 -6.79 -11.95 6.40
N TYR A 94 -7.82 -12.73 6.07
CA TYR A 94 -8.77 -12.41 5.00
C TYR A 94 -9.88 -11.45 5.44
N THR A 95 -10.42 -11.54 6.67
CA THR A 95 -11.47 -10.61 7.16
C THR A 95 -10.97 -9.17 7.18
N HIS A 96 -9.74 -8.92 7.63
CA HIS A 96 -9.16 -7.58 7.61
C HIS A 96 -8.78 -7.06 6.22
N LYS A 97 -8.70 -7.93 5.20
CA LYS A 97 -8.45 -7.53 3.81
C LYS A 97 -9.72 -7.02 3.11
N PHE A 98 -10.91 -7.49 3.52
CA PHE A 98 -12.19 -7.16 2.90
C PHE A 98 -12.96 -6.03 3.60
N GLU A 99 -12.87 -5.87 4.93
CA GLU A 99 -13.56 -4.76 5.63
C GLU A 99 -13.06 -3.35 5.28
N ASN A 100 -11.96 -3.21 4.53
CA ASN A 100 -11.46 -1.92 4.06
C ASN A 100 -11.59 -1.76 2.53
N LEU A 101 -12.35 -2.63 1.85
CA LEU A 101 -12.76 -2.43 0.46
C LEU A 101 -14.13 -1.75 0.33
N ASP A 102 -14.89 -1.59 1.41
CA ASP A 102 -16.19 -0.90 1.42
C ASP A 102 -16.09 0.64 1.44
N ILE A 103 -14.91 1.21 1.17
CA ILE A 103 -14.73 2.67 0.96
C ILE A 103 -14.37 2.93 -0.51
N ILE A 104 -15.08 2.26 -1.44
CA ILE A 104 -15.28 2.73 -2.81
C ILE A 104 -16.71 2.33 -3.21
N ASN A 105 -17.69 3.03 -2.65
CA ASN A 105 -18.96 3.30 -3.30
C ASN A 105 -19.34 4.75 -3.01
#